data_AF-A0A7C5BHP7-F1
#
_entry.id   AF-A0A7C5BHP7-F1
#
_cell.length_a   1.000
_cell.length_b   1.000
_cell.length_c   1.000
_cell.angle_alpha   90.00
_cell.angle_beta   90.00
_cell.angle_gamma   90.00
#
_symmetry.space_group_name_H-M   'P 1'
#
loop_
_entity.id
_entity.type
_entity.pdbx_description
1 polymer ?
#
loop_
_entity_poly.entity_id
_entity_poly.type
_entity_poly.pdbx_seq_one_letter_code
_entity_poly.pdbx_strand_id
1 'polypeptide(L)'
;MSVFNRNQYIAFVCSLIIATVLGFLLLLTGIWYLIAFAGFAAAIMVQKRISVIFLSTFIAGLLVSLIYVILLPVSNEVAIMNEVATLAGFPSALLWVLMFLVSALLSSAGALIAASLIPFFDKPGSQASG
;
A
#
# COMPACT_ATOMS: atom_id res chain seq x y z
N MET A 1 -18.51 -20.37 7.41
CA MET A 1 -18.28 -18.91 7.36
C MET A 1 -17.90 -18.43 8.75
N SER A 2 -16.60 -18.37 9.08
CA SER A 2 -16.17 -17.92 10.40
C SER A 2 -16.21 -16.39 10.47
N VAL A 3 -17.08 -15.89 11.35
CA VAL A 3 -17.17 -14.50 11.78
C VAL A 3 -15.77 -13.97 12.09
N PHE A 4 -15.36 -12.90 11.39
CA PHE A 4 -14.13 -12.17 11.71
C PHE A 4 -14.14 -11.86 13.22
N ASN A 5 -13.09 -12.28 13.92
CA ASN A 5 -12.98 -12.00 15.35
C ASN A 5 -12.82 -10.47 15.53
N ARG A 6 -13.40 -9.86 16.58
CA ARG A 6 -13.34 -8.40 16.82
C ARG A 6 -11.91 -7.84 16.72
N ASN A 7 -10.93 -8.63 17.18
CA ASN A 7 -9.51 -8.28 17.11
C ASN A 7 -8.95 -8.23 15.68
N GLN A 8 -9.51 -8.98 14.73
CA GLN A 8 -9.14 -8.94 13.32
C GLN A 8 -9.71 -7.69 12.63
N TYR A 9 -10.93 -7.27 12.98
CA TYR A 9 -11.51 -6.02 12.47
C TYR A 9 -10.69 -4.80 12.90
N ILE A 10 -10.33 -4.72 14.18
CA ILE A 10 -9.52 -3.61 14.69
C ILE A 10 -8.18 -3.54 13.95
N ALA A 11 -7.52 -4.70 13.78
CA ALA A 11 -6.28 -4.79 13.03
C ALA A 11 -6.43 -4.35 11.57
N PHE A 12 -7.50 -4.80 10.91
CA PHE A 12 -7.81 -4.40 9.54
C PHE A 12 -7.96 -2.88 9.42
N VAL A 13 -8.75 -2.26 10.29
CA VAL A 13 -8.98 -0.81 10.27
C VAL A 13 -7.71 -0.03 10.60
N CYS A 14 -6.95 -0.44 11.63
CA CYS A 14 -5.70 0.22 11.99
C CYS A 14 -4.67 0.15 10.85
N SER A 15 -4.45 -1.03 10.26
CA SER A 15 -3.50 -1.17 9.15
C SER A 15 -3.93 -0.37 7.92
N LEU A 16 -5.22 -0.32 7.63
CA LEU A 16 -5.77 0.50 6.54
C LEU A 16 -5.51 1.99 6.78
N ILE A 17 -5.80 2.50 7.97
CA ILE A 17 -5.58 3.93 8.29
C ILE A 17 -4.09 4.26 8.23
N ILE A 18 -3.23 3.46 8.86
CA ILE A 18 -1.78 3.69 8.88
C ILE A 18 -1.21 3.67 7.47
N ALA A 19 -1.50 2.63 6.68
CA ALA A 19 -1.02 2.52 5.30
C ALA A 19 -1.53 3.68 4.44
N THR A 20 -2.78 4.13 4.65
CA THR A 20 -3.36 5.23 3.88
C THR A 20 -2.70 6.57 4.21
N VAL A 21 -2.54 6.88 5.50
CA VAL A 21 -1.93 8.14 5.92
C VAL A 21 -0.44 8.18 5.54
N LEU A 22 0.31 7.10 5.82
CA LEU A 22 1.73 7.04 5.43
C LEU A 22 1.89 7.07 3.91
N GLY A 23 1.07 6.32 3.17
CA GLY A 23 1.15 6.25 1.71
C GLY A 23 0.89 7.61 1.08
N PHE A 24 -0.10 8.35 1.58
CA PHE A 24 -0.37 9.70 1.12
C PHE A 24 0.80 10.66 1.43
N LEU A 25 1.32 10.65 2.66
CA LEU A 25 2.48 11.48 3.03
C LEU A 25 3.72 11.17 2.20
N LEU A 26 3.96 9.90 1.89
CA LEU A 26 5.08 9.47 1.05
C LEU A 26 4.87 9.88 -0.41
N LEU A 27 3.65 9.83 -0.93
CA LEU A 27 3.35 10.33 -2.27
C LEU A 27 3.56 11.84 -2.42
N LEU A 28 3.39 12.63 -1.35
CA LEU A 28 3.70 14.06 -1.39
C LEU A 28 5.18 14.38 -1.70
N THR A 29 6.07 13.40 -1.51
CA THR A 29 7.49 13.55 -1.91
C THR A 29 7.70 13.48 -3.43
N GLY A 30 6.67 13.11 -4.19
CA GLY A 30 6.73 12.89 -5.65
C GLY A 30 7.25 11.52 -6.07
N ILE A 31 7.62 10.66 -5.12
CA ILE A 31 8.19 9.34 -5.41
C ILE A 31 7.12 8.26 -5.26
N TRP A 32 6.53 7.85 -6.40
CA TRP A 32 5.35 6.97 -6.42
C TRP A 32 5.56 5.57 -5.80
N TYR A 33 6.72 4.96 -6.02
CA TYR A 33 7.02 3.61 -5.51
C TYR A 33 7.18 3.55 -3.98
N LEU A 34 7.21 4.70 -3.28
CA LEU A 34 7.26 4.73 -1.82
C LEU A 34 5.99 4.20 -1.16
N ILE A 35 4.89 4.04 -1.91
CA ILE A 35 3.68 3.34 -1.45
C ILE A 35 4.02 1.94 -0.90
N ALA A 36 5.03 1.25 -1.45
CA ALA A 36 5.46 -0.04 -0.93
C ALA A 36 5.98 0.05 0.52
N PHE A 37 6.65 1.14 0.88
CA PHE A 37 7.11 1.35 2.26
C PHE A 37 5.95 1.61 3.23
N ALA A 38 4.87 2.26 2.78
CA ALA A 38 3.67 2.42 3.60
C ALA A 38 3.04 1.06 3.94
N GLY A 39 2.92 0.18 2.93
CA GLY A 39 2.43 -1.19 3.13
C GLY A 39 3.34 -2.01 4.04
N PHE A 40 4.66 -1.88 3.87
CA PHE A 40 5.66 -2.51 4.73
C PHE A 40 5.53 -2.07 6.20
N ALA A 41 5.49 -0.76 6.45
CA ALA A 41 5.38 -0.21 7.80
C ALA A 41 4.07 -0.61 8.49
N ALA A 42 2.95 -0.57 7.75
CA ALA A 42 1.64 -0.97 8.29
C ALA A 42 1.60 -2.46 8.67
N ALA A 43 2.25 -3.33 7.90
CA ALA A 43 2.32 -4.76 8.18
C ALA A 43 3.18 -5.09 9.40
N ILE A 44 4.28 -4.38 9.64
CA ILE A 44 5.09 -4.54 10.85
C ILE A 44 4.28 -4.15 12.10
N MET A 45 3.55 -3.03 12.03
CA MET A 45 2.77 -2.53 13.17
C MET A 45 1.56 -3.40 13.52
N VAL A 46 0.97 -4.08 12.52
CA VAL A 46 -0.25 -4.85 12.69
C VAL A 46 0.04 -6.32 12.42
N GLN A 47 0.72 -6.97 13.36
CA GLN A 47 1.07 -8.39 13.30
C GLN A 47 -0.19 -9.29 13.40
N LYS A 48 -0.80 -9.62 12.25
CA LYS A 48 -1.96 -10.53 12.14
C LYS A 48 -1.87 -11.40 10.88
N ARG A 49 -2.93 -12.18 10.62
CA ARG A 49 -3.03 -13.09 9.47
C ARG A 49 -2.69 -12.37 8.16
N ILE A 50 -1.82 -12.99 7.37
CA ILE A 50 -1.34 -12.49 6.07
C ILE A 50 -2.48 -12.01 5.17
N SER A 51 -3.58 -12.76 5.10
CA SER A 51 -4.74 -12.39 4.27
C SER A 51 -5.41 -11.07 4.68
N VAL A 52 -5.45 -10.76 5.99
CA VAL A 52 -6.06 -9.52 6.49
C VAL A 52 -5.17 -8.33 6.18
N ILE A 53 -3.87 -8.48 6.37
CA ILE A 53 -2.86 -7.45 6.08
C ILE A 53 -2.81 -7.16 4.57
N PHE A 54 -2.80 -8.22 3.74
CA PHE A 54 -2.81 -8.07 2.29
C PHE A 54 -4.03 -7.28 1.83
N LEU A 55 -5.23 -7.67 2.29
CA LEU A 55 -6.46 -7.02 1.88
C LEU A 55 -6.55 -5.57 2.37
N SER A 56 -6.16 -5.28 3.61
CA SER A 56 -6.19 -3.91 4.14
C SER A 56 -5.21 -2.98 3.42
N THR A 57 -3.99 -3.47 3.15
CA THR A 57 -2.95 -2.69 2.44
C THR A 57 -3.24 -2.54 0.95
N PHE A 58 -3.92 -3.53 0.34
CA PHE A 58 -4.42 -3.43 -1.04
C PHE A 58 -5.44 -2.29 -1.17
N ILE A 59 -6.45 -2.30 -0.28
CA ILE A 59 -7.48 -1.25 -0.24
C ILE A 59 -6.85 0.10 0.10
N ALA A 60 -5.90 0.14 1.02
CA ALA A 60 -5.17 1.37 1.34
C ALA A 60 -4.41 1.91 0.11
N GLY A 61 -3.74 1.07 -0.69
CA GLY A 61 -3.03 1.50 -1.89
C GLY A 61 -3.97 2.10 -2.96
N LEU A 62 -5.17 1.52 -3.11
CA LEU A 62 -6.24 2.12 -3.93
C LEU A 62 -6.67 3.48 -3.39
N LEU A 63 -6.95 3.57 -2.08
CA LEU A 63 -7.39 4.81 -1.44
C LEU A 63 -6.33 5.91 -1.54
N VAL A 64 -5.07 5.60 -1.26
CA VAL A 64 -3.95 6.54 -1.37
C VAL A 64 -3.85 7.13 -2.75
N SER A 65 -3.94 6.29 -3.77
CA SER A 65 -3.87 6.71 -5.17
C SER A 65 -5.09 7.55 -5.54
N LEU A 66 -6.29 7.17 -5.09
CA LEU A 66 -7.51 7.93 -5.34
C LEU A 66 -7.46 9.31 -4.67
N ILE A 67 -7.04 9.36 -3.41
CA ILE A 67 -6.84 10.60 -2.63
C ILE A 67 -5.81 11.48 -3.34
N TYR A 68 -4.68 10.92 -3.76
CA TYR A 68 -3.65 11.65 -4.50
C TYR A 68 -4.20 12.31 -5.77
N VAL A 69 -4.90 11.55 -6.61
CA VAL A 69 -5.46 12.04 -7.88
C VAL A 69 -6.53 13.12 -7.66
N ILE A 70 -7.35 12.99 -6.62
CA ILE A 70 -8.42 13.95 -6.32
C ILE A 70 -7.87 15.24 -5.71
N LEU A 71 -6.91 15.14 -4.79
CA LEU A 71 -6.40 16.30 -4.03
C LEU A 71 -5.29 17.05 -4.75
N LEU A 72 -4.51 16.36 -5.57
CA LEU A 72 -3.46 16.95 -6.39
C LEU A 72 -3.81 16.76 -7.86
N PRO A 73 -4.82 17.46 -8.39
CA PRO A 73 -4.98 17.59 -9.83
C PRO A 73 -3.84 18.47 -10.34
N VAL A 74 -2.63 17.91 -10.39
CA VAL A 74 -1.50 18.52 -11.05
C VAL A 74 -1.85 18.43 -12.52
N SER A 75 -2.29 19.55 -13.10
CA SER A 75 -2.68 19.67 -14.51
C SER A 75 -1.64 19.07 -15.47
N ASN A 76 -0.36 19.05 -15.06
CA ASN A 76 0.72 18.43 -15.82
C ASN A 76 0.70 16.89 -15.80
N GLU A 77 0.31 16.23 -14.71
CA GLU A 77 0.28 14.75 -14.65
C GLU A 77 -0.81 14.17 -15.55
N VAL A 78 -1.97 14.81 -15.59
CA VAL A 78 -3.08 14.41 -16.48
C VAL A 78 -2.67 14.56 -17.94
N ALA A 79 -1.98 15.65 -18.28
CA ALA A 79 -1.45 15.87 -19.63
C ALA A 79 -0.41 14.80 -20.00
N ILE A 80 0.54 14.51 -19.10
CA ILE A 80 1.56 13.47 -19.31
C ILE A 80 0.90 12.10 -19.49
N MET A 81 -0.10 11.75 -18.69
CA MET A 81 -0.82 10.48 -18.85
C MET A 81 -1.55 10.39 -20.19
N ASN A 82 -2.16 11.48 -20.66
CA ASN A 82 -2.80 11.51 -21.98
C ASN A 82 -1.79 11.39 -23.13
N GLU A 83 -0.63 12.03 -23.02
CA GLU A 83 0.45 11.90 -24.01
C GLU A 83 1.00 10.46 -24.04
N VAL A 84 1.28 9.88 -22.87
CA VAL A 84 1.73 8.48 -22.75
C VAL A 84 0.67 7.51 -23.27
N ALA A 85 -0.62 7.76 -23.01
CA ALA A 85 -1.73 6.99 -23.54
C ALA A 85 -1.77 7.02 -25.08
N THR A 86 -1.62 8.22 -25.64
CA THR A 86 -1.60 8.43 -27.09
C THR A 86 -0.42 7.72 -27.74
N LEU A 87 0.78 7.84 -27.16
CA LEU A 87 2.00 7.18 -27.64
C LEU A 87 1.92 5.66 -27.56
N ALA A 88 1.32 5.12 -26.50
CA ALA A 88 1.17 3.68 -26.31
C ALA A 88 -0.03 3.09 -27.09
N GLY A 89 -0.87 3.93 -27.70
CA GLY A 89 -2.07 3.51 -28.43
C GLY A 89 -3.19 2.98 -27.53
N PHE A 90 -3.19 3.33 -26.24
CA PHE A 90 -4.19 2.88 -25.27
C PHE A 90 -5.10 4.03 -24.84
N PRO A 91 -6.37 3.74 -24.46
CA PRO A 91 -7.22 4.75 -23.84
C PRO A 91 -6.64 5.17 -22.48
N SER A 92 -6.59 6.47 -22.21
CA SER A 92 -6.02 7.02 -20.96
C SER A 92 -6.72 6.52 -19.70
N ALA A 93 -8.01 6.21 -19.79
CA ALA A 93 -8.76 5.57 -18.70
C ALA A 93 -8.15 4.22 -18.27
N LEU A 94 -7.61 3.44 -19.21
CA LEU A 94 -6.97 2.16 -18.90
C LEU A 94 -5.63 2.35 -18.16
N LEU A 95 -4.88 3.39 -18.50
CA LEU A 95 -3.67 3.78 -17.77
C LEU A 95 -3.97 4.20 -16.33
N TRP A 96 -5.06 4.93 -16.10
CA TRP A 96 -5.53 5.26 -14.75
C TRP A 96 -5.89 4.01 -13.94
N VAL A 97 -6.65 3.09 -14.53
CA VAL A 97 -7.00 1.82 -13.87
C VAL A 97 -5.76 1.01 -13.55
N LEU A 98 -4.79 0.93 -14.46
CA LEU A 98 -3.51 0.26 -14.22
C LEU A 98 -2.72 0.93 -13.11
N MET A 99 -2.67 2.27 -13.06
CA MET A 99 -2.00 3.00 -11.98
C MET A 99 -2.61 2.63 -10.62
N PHE A 100 -3.93 2.70 -10.48
CA PHE A 100 -4.60 2.32 -9.23
C PHE A 100 -4.29 0.87 -8.82
N LEU A 101 -4.36 -0.05 -9.78
CA LEU A 101 -4.12 -1.47 -9.55
C LEU A 101 -2.67 -1.73 -9.15
N VAL A 102 -1.71 -1.11 -9.84
CA VAL A 102 -0.28 -1.27 -9.56
C VAL A 102 0.07 -0.65 -8.20
N SER A 103 -0.49 0.51 -7.83
CA SER A 103 -0.33 1.07 -6.48
C SER A 103 -0.83 0.12 -5.39
N ALA A 104 -2.01 -0.46 -5.59
CA ALA A 104 -2.60 -1.43 -4.65
C ALA A 104 -1.70 -2.66 -4.50
N LEU A 105 -1.20 -3.19 -5.62
CA LEU A 105 -0.28 -4.32 -5.64
C LEU A 105 1.08 -3.98 -5.00
N LEU A 106 1.64 -2.79 -5.23
CA LEU A 106 2.90 -2.35 -4.60
C LEU A 106 2.77 -2.21 -3.09
N SER A 107 1.68 -1.59 -2.62
CA SER A 107 1.36 -1.49 -1.19
C SER A 107 1.28 -2.89 -0.57
N SER A 108 0.52 -3.78 -1.18
CA SER A 108 0.40 -5.17 -0.71
C SER A 108 1.71 -5.96 -0.80
N ALA A 109 2.53 -5.73 -1.82
CA ALA A 109 3.84 -6.37 -1.95
C ALA A 109 4.76 -5.97 -0.80
N GLY A 110 4.83 -4.67 -0.48
CA GLY A 110 5.55 -4.18 0.70
C GLY A 110 5.07 -4.83 2.00
N ALA A 111 3.75 -4.98 2.14
CA ALA A 111 3.14 -5.63 3.30
C ALA A 111 3.48 -7.12 3.40
N LEU A 112 3.53 -7.85 2.28
CA LEU A 112 3.94 -9.25 2.23
C LEU A 112 5.43 -9.43 2.53
N ILE A 113 6.28 -8.52 2.06
CA ILE A 113 7.72 -8.51 2.37
C ILE A 113 7.92 -8.28 3.87
N ALA A 114 7.21 -7.33 4.48
CA ALA A 114 7.23 -7.15 5.93
C ALA A 114 6.77 -8.43 6.65
N ALA A 115 5.66 -9.02 6.23
CA ALA A 115 5.11 -10.22 6.86
C ALA A 115 6.07 -11.43 6.80
N SER A 116 6.85 -11.58 5.72
CA SER A 116 7.86 -12.64 5.61
C SER A 116 9.11 -12.39 6.46
N LEU A 117 9.38 -11.14 6.83
CA LEU A 117 10.51 -10.74 7.68
C LEU A 117 10.20 -10.77 9.18
N ILE A 118 8.93 -10.69 9.60
CA ILE A 118 8.52 -10.76 11.01
C ILE A 118 9.15 -11.95 11.77
N PRO A 119 9.17 -13.19 11.23
CA PRO A 119 9.79 -14.33 11.92
C PRO A 119 11.30 -14.17 12.21
N PHE A 120 12.00 -13.28 11.51
CA PHE A 120 13.41 -12.97 11.78
C PHE A 120 13.58 -11.99 12.93
N PHE A 121 12.64 -11.05 13.09
CA PHE A 121 12.63 -10.09 14.21
C PHE A 121 12.13 -10.71 15.51
N ASP A 122 11.29 -11.75 15.43
CA ASP A 122 10.74 -12.45 16.60
C ASP A 122 11.66 -13.54 17.17
N LYS A 123 12.85 -13.81 16.60
CA LYS A 123 13.80 -14.76 17.19
C LYS A 123 14.53 -14.12 18.38
N PRO A 124 14.33 -14.60 19.62
CA PRO A 124 15.11 -14.16 20.77
C PRO A 124 16.50 -14.82 20.69
N GLY A 125 17.42 -14.21 19.94
CA GLY A 125 18.75 -14.75 19.69
C GLY A 125 19.93 -13.86 20.12
N SER A 126 19.70 -12.65 20.63
CA SER A 126 20.79 -11.74 21.05
C SER A 126 20.81 -11.44 22.56
N GLN A 127 20.36 -12.38 23.39
CA GLN A 127 20.63 -12.36 24.84
C GLN A 127 21.46 -13.55 25.33
N ALA A 128 22.22 -14.22 24.43
CA ALA A 128 23.04 -15.35 24.82
C ALA A 128 24.41 -15.35 24.10
N SER A 129 25.21 -14.34 24.37
CA SER A 129 26.68 -14.36 24.32
C SER A 129 27.11 -13.11 25.10
N GLY A 130 27.38 -13.18 26.40
CA GLY A 130 28.45 -13.99 26.98
C GLY A 130 29.56 -13.01 27.36
#